data_AF-A0A9X1XCG6-F1
#
_entry.id   AF-A0A9X1XCG6-F1
#
_cell.length_a   1.000
_cell.length_b   1.000
_cell.length_c   1.000
_cell.angle_alpha   90.00
_cell.angle_beta   90.00
_cell.angle_gamma   90.00
#
_symmetry.space_group_name_H-M   'P 1'
#
loop_
_entity.id
_entity.type
_entity.pdbx_description
1 polymer ?
#
loop_
_entity_poly.entity_id
_entity_poly.type
_entity_poly.pdbx_seq_one_letter_code
_entity_poly.pdbx_strand_id
1 'polypeptide(L)'
;MKKYKGYLIDLDGTMYRGKERIEEAVQFVQELNRRGLPYLFVTNNSSKTKEEVASVLQNFEIPATSDHVYTTSMATANYIEKIKPDATVYCIGEEGIRQALLEKGFTLTEEQPDFVVMGIDRSINYEKLAIACLAVRNGARFISTNGDIALPTERGLLPGNGSLTSVVAVSTRVEPTFIGKPEAVIMEMALEELGTAKEDTLMIGDNYDTDILAGIRSGLDTLLVHTGVTQKEHLGLVDIQPTYTVNGLDEWKAFV
;
A
#
# COMPACT_ATOMS: atom_id res chain seq x y z
N MET A 1 -2.77 8.72 26.80
CA MET A 1 -2.40 8.17 25.49
C MET A 1 -1.15 8.87 25.00
N LYS A 2 -0.27 8.17 24.30
CA LYS A 2 0.93 8.77 23.69
C LYS A 2 0.52 9.75 22.58
N LYS A 3 1.27 10.83 22.43
CA LYS A 3 1.08 11.81 21.36
C LYS A 3 2.02 11.47 20.22
N TYR A 4 1.47 11.25 19.03
CA TYR A 4 2.25 10.95 17.82
C TYR A 4 2.51 12.20 17.01
N LYS A 5 3.66 12.23 16.36
CA LYS A 5 4.11 13.32 15.47
C LYS A 5 3.87 13.01 14.00
N GLY A 6 3.67 11.75 13.63
CA GLY A 6 3.41 11.32 12.26
C GLY A 6 2.30 10.27 12.18
N TYR A 7 1.60 10.22 11.06
CA TYR A 7 0.51 9.26 10.83
C TYR A 7 0.64 8.60 9.46
N LEU A 8 0.59 7.27 9.44
CA LEU A 8 0.38 6.48 8.24
C LEU A 8 -1.06 5.97 8.27
N ILE A 9 -1.81 6.18 7.20
CA ILE A 9 -3.27 6.03 7.22
C ILE A 9 -3.71 5.20 6.02
N ASP A 10 -4.44 4.10 6.25
CA ASP A 10 -5.08 3.37 5.16
C ASP A 10 -6.22 4.18 4.49
N LEU A 11 -6.69 3.73 3.33
CA LEU A 11 -7.75 4.35 2.54
C LEU A 11 -9.12 3.68 2.69
N ASP A 12 -9.32 2.52 2.08
CA ASP A 12 -10.66 1.94 1.92
C ASP A 12 -11.02 1.11 3.15
N GLY A 13 -12.07 1.53 3.84
CA GLY A 13 -12.46 1.06 5.16
C GLY A 13 -12.08 2.03 6.29
N THR A 14 -11.13 2.95 6.05
CA THR A 14 -10.64 3.92 7.05
C THR A 14 -11.00 5.38 6.72
N MET A 15 -10.84 5.79 5.46
CA MET A 15 -11.13 7.14 4.96
C MET A 15 -12.49 7.23 4.25
N TYR A 16 -12.86 6.17 3.55
CA TYR A 16 -14.15 5.99 2.88
C TYR A 16 -14.47 4.50 2.88
N ARG A 17 -15.71 4.10 2.54
CA ARG A 17 -16.09 2.70 2.40
C ARG A 17 -16.80 2.48 1.08
N GLY A 18 -16.09 1.94 0.09
CA GLY A 18 -16.61 1.78 -1.26
C GLY A 18 -17.02 3.13 -1.88
N LYS A 19 -18.32 3.45 -1.87
CA LYS A 19 -18.87 4.73 -2.36
C LYS A 19 -19.37 5.65 -1.25
N GLU A 20 -19.32 5.19 0.00
CA GLU A 20 -19.79 5.95 1.15
C GLU A 20 -18.63 6.71 1.78
N ARG A 21 -18.88 7.98 2.11
CA ARG A 21 -17.95 8.79 2.90
C ARG A 21 -17.98 8.33 4.36
N ILE A 22 -16.81 8.36 5.02
CA ILE A 22 -16.70 8.29 6.48
C ILE A 22 -16.57 9.74 6.98
N GLU A 23 -17.58 10.25 7.71
CA GLU A 23 -17.65 11.68 8.04
C GLU A 23 -16.51 12.11 8.96
N GLU A 24 -16.19 11.28 9.94
CA GLU A 24 -15.13 11.47 10.92
C GLU A 24 -13.73 11.49 10.31
N ALA A 25 -13.53 10.83 9.16
CA ALA A 25 -12.26 10.84 8.44
C ALA A 25 -11.90 12.25 7.93
N VAL A 26 -12.89 12.99 7.43
CA VAL A 26 -12.69 14.38 6.99
C VAL A 26 -12.27 15.27 8.15
N GLN A 27 -12.95 15.15 9.30
CA GLN A 27 -12.63 15.93 10.50
C GLN A 27 -11.23 15.58 11.04
N PHE A 28 -10.87 14.29 11.00
CA PHE A 28 -9.57 13.81 11.41
C PHE A 28 -8.43 14.44 10.59
N VAL A 29 -8.55 14.40 9.25
CA VAL A 29 -7.53 14.97 8.35
C VAL A 29 -7.48 16.51 8.45
N GLN A 30 -8.63 17.17 8.61
CA GLN A 30 -8.66 18.62 8.88
C GLN A 30 -7.91 18.97 10.18
N GLU A 31 -8.05 18.16 11.22
CA GLU A 31 -7.37 18.38 12.49
C GLU A 31 -5.85 18.15 12.38
N LEU A 32 -5.41 17.14 11.61
CA LEU A 32 -4.00 16.94 11.28
C LEU A 32 -3.42 18.17 10.59
N ASN A 33 -4.10 18.67 9.55
CA ASN A 33 -3.72 19.87 8.80
C ASN A 33 -3.67 21.11 9.70
N ARG A 34 -4.70 21.33 10.53
CA ARG A 34 -4.77 22.47 11.46
C ARG A 34 -3.60 22.49 12.44
N ARG A 35 -3.06 21.32 12.79
CA ARG A 35 -1.94 21.17 13.72
C ARG A 35 -0.58 21.10 13.02
N GLY A 36 -0.55 20.98 11.69
CA GLY A 36 0.68 20.75 10.95
C GLY A 36 1.34 19.41 11.29
N LEU A 37 0.55 18.38 11.61
CA LEU A 37 1.06 17.03 11.86
C LEU A 37 1.24 16.33 10.50
N PRO A 38 2.45 15.86 10.15
CA PRO A 38 2.67 15.15 8.90
C PRO A 38 1.90 13.83 8.86
N TYR A 39 1.39 13.49 7.69
CA TYR A 39 0.73 12.21 7.45
C TYR A 39 0.88 11.76 5.99
N LEU A 40 0.80 10.45 5.78
CA LEU A 40 0.70 9.83 4.45
C LEU A 40 -0.46 8.84 4.44
N PHE A 41 -1.21 8.86 3.35
CA PHE A 41 -2.15 7.81 2.99
C PHE A 41 -1.42 6.66 2.31
N VAL A 42 -1.41 5.49 2.93
CA VAL A 42 -0.64 4.32 2.51
C VAL A 42 -1.56 3.24 1.94
N THR A 43 -1.44 2.97 0.63
CA THR A 43 -2.37 2.05 -0.07
C THR A 43 -1.67 0.97 -0.90
N ASN A 44 -2.27 -0.23 -0.91
CA ASN A 44 -1.87 -1.35 -1.79
C ASN A 44 -2.24 -1.14 -3.26
N ASN A 45 -2.89 -0.03 -3.62
CA ASN A 45 -3.16 0.30 -5.00
C ASN A 45 -1.86 0.52 -5.79
N SER A 46 -1.65 -0.25 -6.86
CA SER A 46 -0.52 -0.07 -7.78
C SER A 46 -0.95 0.33 -9.19
N SER A 47 -2.24 0.57 -9.43
CA SER A 47 -2.76 0.94 -10.74
C SER A 47 -2.88 2.43 -10.95
N LYS A 48 -3.13 3.19 -9.88
CA LYS A 48 -3.36 4.63 -9.92
C LYS A 48 -2.11 5.42 -9.58
N THR A 49 -2.00 6.60 -10.18
CA THR A 49 -0.99 7.59 -9.81
C THR A 49 -1.34 8.22 -8.46
N LYS A 50 -0.38 8.88 -7.81
CA LYS A 50 -0.63 9.58 -6.54
C LYS A 50 -1.64 10.72 -6.70
N GLU A 51 -1.66 11.39 -7.85
CA GLU A 51 -2.64 12.43 -8.22
C GLU A 51 -4.05 11.87 -8.36
N GLU A 52 -4.19 10.70 -8.98
CA GLU A 52 -5.49 10.04 -9.14
C GLU A 52 -6.05 9.57 -7.79
N VAL A 53 -5.20 9.03 -6.91
CA VAL A 53 -5.61 8.64 -5.55
C VAL A 53 -6.00 9.88 -4.73
N ALA A 54 -5.22 10.97 -4.79
CA ALA A 54 -5.59 12.23 -4.14
C ALA A 54 -6.92 12.78 -4.66
N SER A 55 -7.18 12.69 -5.96
CA SER A 55 -8.46 13.09 -6.56
C SER A 55 -9.63 12.24 -6.04
N VAL A 56 -9.43 10.94 -5.81
CA VAL A 56 -10.45 10.07 -5.19
C VAL A 56 -10.75 10.53 -3.76
N LEU A 57 -9.72 10.79 -2.96
CA LEU A 57 -9.89 11.31 -1.60
C LEU A 57 -10.66 12.63 -1.57
N GLN A 58 -10.35 13.55 -2.48
CA GLN A 58 -11.05 14.83 -2.61
C GLN A 58 -12.53 14.67 -2.98
N ASN A 59 -12.90 13.65 -3.77
CA ASN A 59 -14.31 13.35 -4.06
C ASN A 59 -15.09 12.91 -2.82
N PHE A 60 -14.40 12.43 -1.78
CA PHE A 60 -14.97 12.17 -0.46
C PHE A 60 -14.79 13.35 0.52
N GLU A 61 -14.45 14.53 0.00
CA GLU A 61 -14.22 15.77 0.75
C GLU A 61 -13.05 15.71 1.73
N ILE A 62 -12.15 14.73 1.56
CA ILE A 62 -10.93 14.63 2.36
C ILE A 62 -9.89 15.60 1.77
N PRO A 63 -9.36 16.55 2.56
CA PRO A 63 -8.41 17.55 2.08
C PRO A 63 -7.01 16.94 1.91
N ALA A 64 -6.85 16.14 0.86
CA ALA A 64 -5.60 15.49 0.47
C ALA A 64 -4.99 16.16 -0.77
N THR A 65 -3.67 16.07 -0.89
CA THR A 65 -2.89 16.43 -2.09
C THR A 65 -2.09 15.20 -2.51
N SER A 66 -1.49 15.21 -3.69
CA SER A 66 -0.63 14.11 -4.13
C SER A 66 0.58 13.88 -3.21
N ASP A 67 1.07 14.91 -2.53
CA ASP A 67 2.17 14.81 -1.55
C ASP A 67 1.77 14.02 -0.29
N HIS A 68 0.47 13.90 -0.01
CA HIS A 68 -0.04 13.10 1.10
C HIS A 68 -0.24 11.63 0.72
N VAL A 69 0.01 11.21 -0.54
CA VAL A 69 -0.28 9.85 -1.00
C VAL A 69 0.99 9.06 -1.17
N TYR A 70 1.00 7.84 -0.62
CA TYR A 70 2.07 6.88 -0.75
C TYR A 70 1.54 5.51 -1.19
N THR A 71 1.84 5.12 -2.43
CA THR A 71 1.33 3.89 -3.03
C THR A 71 2.37 2.77 -3.00
N THR A 72 1.91 1.52 -3.14
CA THR A 72 2.83 0.39 -3.39
C THR A 72 3.68 0.56 -4.64
N SER A 73 3.22 1.33 -5.64
CA SER A 73 4.03 1.68 -6.81
C SER A 73 5.27 2.49 -6.44
N MET A 74 5.08 3.54 -5.62
CA MET A 74 6.17 4.38 -5.12
C MET A 74 7.11 3.58 -4.22
N ALA A 75 6.56 2.79 -3.31
CA ALA A 75 7.34 1.92 -2.44
C ALA A 75 8.20 0.91 -3.24
N THR A 76 7.63 0.33 -4.29
CA THR A 76 8.34 -0.62 -5.17
C THR A 76 9.49 0.07 -5.90
N ALA A 77 9.26 1.26 -6.44
CA ALA A 77 10.29 2.01 -7.14
C ALA A 77 11.43 2.45 -6.18
N ASN A 78 11.09 2.95 -4.97
CA ASN A 78 12.06 3.29 -3.93
C ASN A 78 12.86 2.07 -3.46
N TYR A 79 12.21 0.91 -3.32
CA TYR A 79 12.88 -0.34 -2.95
C TYR A 79 13.90 -0.80 -4.00
N ILE A 80 13.54 -0.74 -5.29
CA ILE A 80 14.45 -1.07 -6.38
C ILE A 80 15.63 -0.09 -6.42
N GLU A 81 15.37 1.21 -6.24
CA GLU A 81 16.41 2.26 -6.27
C GLU A 81 17.49 2.01 -5.21
N LYS A 82 17.09 1.62 -3.99
CA LYS A 82 18.03 1.26 -2.92
C LYS A 82 18.92 0.07 -3.25
N ILE A 83 18.44 -0.84 -4.08
CA ILE A 83 19.18 -2.04 -4.49
C ILE A 83 20.07 -1.74 -5.69
N LYS A 84 19.52 -1.09 -6.70
CA LYS A 84 20.19 -0.78 -7.97
C LYS A 84 19.54 0.47 -8.60
N PRO A 85 20.15 1.67 -8.44
CA PRO A 85 19.61 2.92 -8.99
C PRO A 85 19.44 2.93 -10.52
N ASP A 86 20.34 2.28 -11.26
CA ASP A 86 20.30 2.24 -12.74
C ASP A 86 19.74 0.91 -13.27
N ALA A 87 18.67 0.40 -12.63
CA ALA A 87 18.09 -0.89 -12.98
C ALA A 87 17.28 -0.85 -14.28
N THR A 88 17.27 -1.98 -14.99
CA THR A 88 16.29 -2.28 -16.02
C THR A 88 15.14 -3.11 -15.45
N VAL A 89 13.91 -2.82 -15.86
CA VAL A 89 12.72 -3.43 -15.26
C VAL A 89 11.77 -3.93 -16.35
N TYR A 90 11.35 -5.18 -16.26
CA TYR A 90 10.16 -5.64 -16.96
C TYR A 90 8.96 -5.51 -16.04
N CYS A 91 8.01 -4.65 -16.41
CA CYS A 91 6.85 -4.33 -15.58
C CYS A 91 5.56 -4.85 -16.25
N ILE A 92 4.84 -5.71 -15.53
CA ILE A 92 3.43 -6.00 -15.82
C ILE A 92 2.61 -5.19 -14.82
N GLY A 93 1.79 -4.25 -15.29
CA GLY A 93 0.99 -3.39 -14.43
C GLY A 93 0.35 -2.22 -15.17
N GLU A 94 -0.64 -1.62 -14.53
CA GLU A 94 -1.31 -0.38 -14.99
C GLU A 94 -0.42 0.87 -14.80
N GLU A 95 -0.95 2.05 -15.12
CA GLU A 95 -0.17 3.29 -15.24
C GLU A 95 0.58 3.68 -13.96
N GLY A 96 -0.04 3.52 -12.79
CA GLY A 96 0.57 3.93 -11.51
C GLY A 96 1.94 3.33 -11.24
N ILE A 97 2.13 2.01 -11.47
CA ILE A 97 3.44 1.37 -11.29
C ILE A 97 4.43 1.75 -12.39
N ARG A 98 3.96 1.89 -13.64
CA ARG A 98 4.83 2.26 -14.76
C ARG A 98 5.38 3.66 -14.58
N GLN A 99 4.53 4.62 -14.22
CA GLN A 99 4.94 6.00 -13.95
C GLN A 99 5.93 6.06 -12.77
N ALA A 100 5.64 5.40 -11.66
CA ALA A 100 6.55 5.41 -10.49
C ALA A 100 7.95 4.88 -10.81
N LEU A 101 8.04 3.82 -11.64
CA LEU A 101 9.33 3.28 -12.09
C LEU A 101 10.07 4.26 -13.01
N LEU A 102 9.35 4.89 -13.96
CA LEU A 102 9.94 5.86 -14.89
C LEU A 102 10.40 7.15 -14.19
N GLU A 103 9.67 7.62 -13.19
CA GLU A 103 10.04 8.81 -12.39
C GLU A 103 11.33 8.59 -11.60
N LYS A 104 11.66 7.34 -11.25
CA LYS A 104 12.96 6.96 -10.67
C LYS A 104 14.08 6.78 -11.70
N GLY A 105 13.79 6.99 -12.98
CA GLY A 105 14.77 6.88 -14.06
C GLY A 105 15.05 5.45 -14.51
N PHE A 106 14.26 4.46 -14.09
CA PHE A 106 14.44 3.08 -14.54
C PHE A 106 14.08 2.94 -16.02
N THR A 107 14.83 2.07 -16.70
CA THR A 107 14.53 1.72 -18.10
C THR A 107 13.60 0.51 -18.14
N LEU A 108 12.41 0.67 -18.72
CA LEU A 108 11.50 -0.45 -18.94
C LEU A 108 11.93 -1.25 -20.17
N THR A 109 12.15 -2.56 -20.01
CA THR A 109 12.61 -3.44 -21.09
C THR A 109 12.05 -4.85 -20.94
N GLU A 110 11.84 -5.53 -22.07
CA GLU A 110 11.54 -6.97 -22.13
C GLU A 110 12.82 -7.80 -22.27
N GLU A 111 13.90 -7.18 -22.74
CA GLU A 111 15.18 -7.83 -23.01
C GLU A 111 16.08 -7.80 -21.77
N GLN A 112 16.26 -8.98 -21.15
CA GLN A 112 17.17 -9.20 -20.01
C GLN A 112 17.04 -8.14 -18.89
N PRO A 113 15.84 -7.97 -18.30
CA PRO A 113 15.66 -7.00 -17.23
C PRO A 113 16.39 -7.46 -15.95
N ASP A 114 16.86 -6.51 -15.14
CA ASP A 114 17.37 -6.79 -13.80
C ASP A 114 16.25 -7.23 -12.83
N PHE A 115 15.05 -6.66 -13.02
CA PHE A 115 13.88 -6.93 -12.18
C PHE A 115 12.65 -7.24 -13.02
N VAL A 116 11.82 -8.16 -12.52
CA VAL A 116 10.44 -8.36 -12.98
C VAL A 116 9.52 -7.83 -11.89
N VAL A 117 8.68 -6.87 -12.21
CA VAL A 117 7.71 -6.24 -11.30
C VAL A 117 6.28 -6.60 -11.72
N MET A 118 5.53 -7.19 -10.79
CA MET A 118 4.10 -7.50 -10.93
C MET A 118 3.25 -6.51 -10.14
N GLY A 119 2.53 -5.66 -10.85
CA GLY A 119 1.38 -4.91 -10.36
C GLY A 119 0.10 -5.40 -11.04
N ILE A 120 -1.05 -4.93 -10.52
CA ILE A 120 -2.34 -5.27 -11.12
C ILE A 120 -2.38 -4.79 -12.58
N ASP A 121 -2.70 -5.70 -13.49
CA ASP A 121 -2.87 -5.43 -14.93
C ASP A 121 -4.15 -6.12 -15.42
N ARG A 122 -5.23 -5.34 -15.59
CA ARG A 122 -6.50 -5.88 -16.10
C ARG A 122 -6.46 -6.24 -17.59
N SER A 123 -5.39 -5.85 -18.29
CA SER A 123 -5.11 -6.18 -19.69
C SER A 123 -3.94 -7.17 -19.80
N ILE A 124 -3.71 -7.97 -18.75
CA ILE A 124 -2.72 -9.04 -18.77
C ILE A 124 -3.08 -10.11 -19.81
N ASN A 125 -2.06 -10.68 -20.44
CA ASN A 125 -2.22 -11.74 -21.42
C ASN A 125 -1.10 -12.79 -21.26
N TYR A 126 -1.20 -13.88 -22.02
CA TYR A 126 -0.24 -14.98 -21.95
C TYR A 126 1.19 -14.52 -22.28
N GLU A 127 1.36 -13.67 -23.30
CA GLU A 127 2.68 -13.22 -23.75
C GLU A 127 3.42 -12.45 -22.66
N LYS A 128 2.73 -11.52 -21.98
CA LYS A 128 3.29 -10.78 -20.84
C LYS A 128 3.80 -11.74 -19.77
N LEU A 129 2.98 -12.72 -19.39
CA LEU A 129 3.35 -13.73 -18.39
C LEU A 129 4.51 -14.62 -18.85
N ALA A 130 4.58 -14.95 -20.15
CA ALA A 130 5.66 -15.74 -20.72
C ALA A 130 7.00 -15.00 -20.62
N ILE A 131 7.03 -13.71 -20.99
CA ILE A 131 8.21 -12.84 -20.86
C ILE A 131 8.65 -12.76 -19.40
N ALA A 132 7.72 -12.50 -18.47
CA ALA A 132 8.02 -12.48 -17.04
C ALA A 132 8.64 -13.81 -16.57
N CYS A 133 8.06 -14.95 -16.95
CA CYS A 133 8.58 -16.26 -16.56
C CYS A 133 10.00 -16.51 -17.11
N LEU A 134 10.27 -16.12 -18.35
CA LEU A 134 11.59 -16.27 -18.96
C LEU A 134 12.62 -15.37 -18.25
N ALA A 135 12.28 -14.10 -18.00
CA ALA A 135 13.14 -13.16 -17.31
C ALA A 135 13.48 -13.63 -15.88
N VAL A 136 12.49 -14.10 -15.11
CA VAL A 136 12.73 -14.65 -13.76
C VAL A 136 13.64 -15.88 -13.81
N ARG A 137 13.44 -16.81 -14.75
CA ARG A 137 14.33 -17.98 -14.91
C ARG A 137 15.75 -17.61 -15.32
N ASN A 138 15.89 -16.48 -16.03
CA ASN A 138 17.19 -15.93 -16.42
C ASN A 138 17.86 -15.13 -15.30
N GLY A 139 17.26 -15.06 -14.11
CA GLY A 139 17.87 -14.48 -12.91
C GLY A 139 17.40 -13.07 -12.56
N ALA A 140 16.41 -12.52 -13.27
CA ALA A 140 15.78 -11.26 -12.88
C ALA A 140 15.16 -11.39 -11.49
N ARG A 141 15.35 -10.38 -10.64
CA ARG A 141 14.75 -10.36 -9.30
C ARG A 141 13.24 -10.18 -9.42
N PHE A 142 12.49 -11.06 -8.76
CA PHE A 142 11.03 -11.10 -8.88
C PHE A 142 10.37 -10.32 -7.74
N ILE A 143 9.61 -9.27 -8.08
CA ILE A 143 8.95 -8.37 -7.14
C ILE A 143 7.45 -8.30 -7.48
N SER A 144 6.62 -8.21 -6.44
CA SER A 144 5.19 -7.96 -6.57
C SER A 144 4.77 -6.80 -5.68
N THR A 145 3.99 -5.87 -6.23
CA THR A 145 3.59 -4.63 -5.54
C THR A 145 2.74 -4.93 -4.30
N ASN A 146 1.91 -5.97 -4.33
CA ASN A 146 1.14 -6.47 -3.19
C ASN A 146 0.69 -7.93 -3.42
N GLY A 147 0.34 -8.61 -2.32
CA GLY A 147 -0.12 -10.00 -2.29
C GLY A 147 -1.63 -10.19 -2.37
N ASP A 148 -2.41 -9.15 -2.71
CA ASP A 148 -3.87 -9.19 -2.61
C ASP A 148 -4.45 -10.25 -3.55
N ILE A 149 -5.14 -11.25 -2.99
CA ILE A 149 -5.68 -12.40 -3.75
C ILE A 149 -6.86 -11.95 -4.62
N ALA A 150 -7.70 -11.05 -4.12
CA ALA A 150 -8.91 -10.60 -4.80
C ALA A 150 -9.04 -9.07 -4.78
N LEU A 151 -9.63 -8.52 -5.83
CA LEU A 151 -9.99 -7.12 -5.96
C LEU A 151 -11.51 -6.96 -5.87
N PRO A 152 -12.04 -6.28 -4.83
CA PRO A 152 -13.47 -5.99 -4.73
C PRO A 152 -13.94 -5.05 -5.85
N THR A 153 -15.04 -5.42 -6.51
CA THR A 153 -15.73 -4.59 -7.51
C THR A 153 -17.25 -4.77 -7.42
N GLU A 154 -18.01 -3.93 -8.12
CA GLU A 154 -19.47 -4.11 -8.23
C GLU A 154 -19.88 -5.45 -8.86
N ARG A 155 -18.99 -6.06 -9.64
CA ARG A 155 -19.20 -7.37 -10.27
C ARG A 155 -18.88 -8.53 -9.33
N GLY A 156 -18.40 -8.24 -8.11
CA GLY A 156 -17.88 -9.21 -7.16
C GLY A 156 -16.37 -9.16 -7.03
N LEU A 157 -15.81 -10.22 -6.44
CA LEU A 157 -14.37 -10.38 -6.21
C LEU A 157 -13.68 -10.84 -7.49
N LEU A 158 -12.91 -9.94 -8.11
CA LEU A 158 -12.08 -10.26 -9.29
C LEU A 158 -10.68 -10.71 -8.83
N PRO A 159 -9.87 -11.33 -9.71
CA PRO A 159 -8.48 -11.63 -9.36
C PRO A 159 -7.69 -10.37 -9.00
N GLY A 160 -7.04 -10.40 -7.83
CA GLY A 160 -6.11 -9.37 -7.37
C GLY A 160 -4.69 -9.61 -7.89
N ASN A 161 -3.77 -8.72 -7.54
CA ASN A 161 -2.39 -8.79 -8.02
C ASN A 161 -1.65 -10.04 -7.53
N GLY A 162 -1.90 -10.49 -6.29
CA GLY A 162 -1.33 -11.73 -5.75
C GLY A 162 -1.72 -12.96 -6.59
N SER A 163 -2.97 -13.02 -7.04
CA SER A 163 -3.46 -14.09 -7.94
C SER A 163 -2.81 -14.05 -9.33
N LEU A 164 -2.51 -12.86 -9.87
CA LEU A 164 -1.78 -12.75 -11.13
C LEU A 164 -0.31 -13.13 -10.95
N THR A 165 0.29 -12.65 -9.87
CA THR A 165 1.69 -12.94 -9.48
C THR A 165 1.91 -14.45 -9.29
N SER A 166 0.93 -15.17 -8.74
CA SER A 166 1.06 -16.62 -8.49
C SER A 166 1.26 -17.43 -9.76
N VAL A 167 0.80 -16.96 -10.93
CA VAL A 167 1.03 -17.64 -12.22
C VAL A 167 2.52 -17.70 -12.54
N VAL A 168 3.23 -16.58 -12.37
CA VAL A 168 4.68 -16.51 -12.57
C VAL A 168 5.41 -17.26 -11.46
N ALA A 169 4.99 -17.10 -10.21
CA ALA A 169 5.61 -17.77 -9.07
C ALA A 169 5.58 -19.31 -9.20
N VAL A 170 4.41 -19.88 -9.50
CA VAL A 170 4.23 -21.33 -9.67
C VAL A 170 4.98 -21.85 -10.89
N SER A 171 4.92 -21.13 -12.01
CA SER A 171 5.62 -21.51 -13.25
C SER A 171 7.13 -21.54 -13.07
N THR A 172 7.69 -20.57 -12.36
CA THR A 172 9.13 -20.40 -12.18
C THR A 172 9.68 -21.10 -10.93
N ARG A 173 8.81 -21.43 -9.96
CA ARG A 173 9.14 -21.88 -8.60
C ARG A 173 9.98 -20.86 -7.82
N VAL A 174 9.81 -19.58 -8.14
CA VAL A 174 10.46 -18.45 -7.48
C VAL A 174 9.40 -17.62 -6.78
N GLU A 175 9.53 -17.46 -5.47
CA GLU A 175 8.65 -16.59 -4.71
C GLU A 175 9.04 -15.12 -4.95
N PRO A 176 8.06 -14.23 -5.15
CA PRO A 176 8.32 -12.80 -5.29
C PRO A 176 8.68 -12.19 -3.94
N THR A 177 9.41 -11.07 -3.97
CA THR A 177 9.40 -10.14 -2.84
C THR A 177 8.13 -9.30 -2.92
N PHE A 178 7.26 -9.41 -1.92
CA PHE A 178 6.07 -8.56 -1.79
C PHE A 178 6.45 -7.23 -1.12
N ILE A 179 5.92 -6.12 -1.64
CA ILE A 179 6.23 -4.76 -1.15
C ILE A 179 5.13 -4.21 -0.25
N GLY A 180 3.87 -4.35 -0.68
CA GLY A 180 2.71 -3.81 0.00
C GLY A 180 2.37 -4.50 1.31
N LYS A 181 1.39 -3.93 2.02
CA LYS A 181 0.87 -4.44 3.29
C LYS A 181 0.41 -5.90 3.10
N PRO A 182 0.68 -6.82 4.05
CA PRO A 182 1.24 -6.61 5.40
C PRO A 182 2.76 -6.56 5.50
N GLU A 183 3.51 -6.41 4.40
CA GLU A 183 4.96 -6.42 4.47
C GLU A 183 5.50 -5.13 5.09
N ALA A 184 6.61 -5.24 5.84
CA ALA A 184 7.22 -4.09 6.51
C ALA A 184 7.82 -3.09 5.51
N VAL A 185 8.17 -3.55 4.30
CA VAL A 185 8.86 -2.76 3.29
C VAL A 185 8.11 -1.46 2.96
N ILE A 186 6.80 -1.51 2.71
CA ILE A 186 6.03 -0.29 2.42
C ILE A 186 6.02 0.69 3.59
N MET A 187 5.98 0.20 4.83
CA MET A 187 5.98 1.06 6.02
C MET A 187 7.33 1.72 6.23
N GLU A 188 8.42 0.98 6.03
CA GLU A 188 9.79 1.52 6.10
C GLU A 188 10.00 2.63 5.06
N MET A 189 9.58 2.40 3.81
CA MET A 189 9.70 3.42 2.76
C MET A 189 8.77 4.61 3.01
N ALA A 190 7.57 4.38 3.55
CA ALA A 190 6.64 5.45 3.91
C ALA A 190 7.15 6.30 5.09
N LEU A 191 7.84 5.69 6.06
CA LEU A 191 8.44 6.41 7.19
C LEU A 191 9.55 7.35 6.74
N GLU A 192 10.37 6.92 5.77
CA GLU A 192 11.41 7.76 5.17
C GLU A 192 10.82 8.96 4.43
N GLU A 193 9.74 8.74 3.67
CA GLU A 193 9.01 9.81 2.98
C GLU A 193 8.35 10.78 4.00
N LEU A 194 7.73 10.23 5.04
CA LEU A 194 7.06 11.01 6.08
C LEU A 194 8.05 11.83 6.94
N GLY A 195 9.30 11.39 7.04
CA GLY A 195 10.36 12.08 7.78
C GLY A 195 10.23 12.04 9.31
N THR A 196 9.48 11.07 9.84
CA THR A 196 9.26 10.91 11.29
C THR A 196 9.86 9.61 11.82
N ALA A 197 10.30 9.62 13.08
CA ALA A 197 10.82 8.41 13.73
C ALA A 197 9.68 7.42 13.97
N LYS A 198 9.95 6.11 13.82
CA LYS A 198 8.94 5.05 14.02
C LYS A 198 8.28 5.13 15.40
N GLU A 199 9.02 5.51 16.44
CA GLU A 199 8.49 5.62 17.79
C GLU A 199 7.51 6.79 17.92
N ASP A 200 7.55 7.77 17.02
CA ASP A 200 6.66 8.92 17.02
C ASP A 200 5.56 8.82 15.94
N THR A 201 5.45 7.67 15.25
CA THR A 201 4.50 7.46 14.15
C THR A 201 3.46 6.39 14.48
N LEU A 202 2.21 6.65 14.10
CA LEU A 202 1.08 5.75 14.29
C LEU A 202 0.59 5.23 12.94
N MET A 203 0.44 3.91 12.79
CA MET A 203 -0.26 3.31 11.67
C MET A 203 -1.75 3.16 11.98
N ILE A 204 -2.62 3.70 11.13
CA ILE A 204 -4.07 3.66 11.26
C ILE A 204 -4.66 2.85 10.11
N GLY A 205 -5.52 1.89 10.42
CA GLY A 205 -6.26 1.15 9.40
C GLY A 205 -7.43 0.37 9.99
N ASP A 206 -8.23 -0.26 9.13
CA ASP A 206 -9.39 -1.06 9.52
C ASP A 206 -9.18 -2.56 9.27
N ASN A 207 -8.11 -2.95 8.58
CA ASN A 207 -7.80 -4.33 8.28
C ASN A 207 -6.60 -4.84 9.11
N TYR A 208 -6.86 -5.78 10.01
CA TYR A 208 -5.85 -6.35 10.88
C TYR A 208 -4.77 -7.09 10.09
N ASP A 209 -5.18 -7.91 9.13
CA ASP A 209 -4.28 -8.78 8.37
C ASP A 209 -3.35 -8.01 7.42
N THR A 210 -3.66 -6.74 7.11
CA THR A 210 -2.82 -5.87 6.29
C THR A 210 -2.23 -4.72 7.10
N ASP A 211 -3.06 -3.81 7.61
CA ASP A 211 -2.63 -2.51 8.14
C ASP A 211 -1.97 -2.65 9.50
N ILE A 212 -2.66 -3.35 10.40
CA ILE A 212 -2.18 -3.54 11.77
C ILE A 212 -0.97 -4.47 11.76
N LEU A 213 -1.02 -5.55 10.98
CA LEU A 213 0.09 -6.47 10.86
C LEU A 213 1.32 -5.80 10.22
N ALA A 214 1.15 -4.94 9.21
CA ALA A 214 2.25 -4.15 8.66
C ALA A 214 2.87 -3.22 9.73
N GLY A 215 2.03 -2.54 10.51
CA GLY A 215 2.49 -1.70 11.62
C GLY A 215 3.28 -2.49 12.67
N ILE A 216 2.73 -3.63 13.13
CA ILE A 216 3.37 -4.52 14.11
C ILE A 216 4.73 -5.02 13.59
N ARG A 217 4.78 -5.52 12.34
CA ARG A 217 6.01 -6.03 11.72
C ARG A 217 7.09 -4.95 11.57
N SER A 218 6.67 -3.70 11.45
CA SER A 218 7.55 -2.53 11.33
C SER A 218 7.90 -1.90 12.70
N GLY A 219 7.36 -2.43 13.79
CA GLY A 219 7.54 -1.89 15.14
C GLY A 219 6.86 -0.54 15.38
N LEU A 220 5.82 -0.23 14.61
CA LEU A 220 4.96 0.95 14.79
C LEU A 220 3.89 0.66 15.83
N ASP A 221 3.47 1.69 16.55
CA ASP A 221 2.19 1.63 17.25
C ASP A 221 1.05 1.64 16.22
N THR A 222 -0.04 0.96 16.54
CA THR A 222 -1.17 0.78 15.62
C THR A 222 -2.50 1.22 16.23
N LEU A 223 -3.36 1.81 15.42
CA LEU A 223 -4.74 2.14 15.74
C LEU A 223 -5.66 1.43 14.77
N LEU A 224 -6.40 0.44 15.27
CA LEU A 224 -7.46 -0.21 14.50
C LEU A 224 -8.76 0.59 14.63
N VAL A 225 -9.38 0.93 13.50
CA VAL A 225 -10.71 1.52 13.43
C VAL A 225 -11.74 0.47 12.96
N HIS A 226 -12.89 0.37 13.63
CA HIS A 226 -13.92 -0.63 13.31
C HIS A 226 -14.94 -0.13 12.26
N THR A 227 -14.48 0.62 11.26
CA THR A 227 -15.31 1.17 10.18
C THR A 227 -15.33 0.29 8.92
N GLY A 228 -14.37 -0.64 8.79
CA GLY A 228 -14.18 -1.48 7.60
C GLY A 228 -14.13 -2.99 7.90
N VAL A 229 -13.02 -3.64 7.57
CA VAL A 229 -12.91 -5.11 7.44
C VAL A 229 -12.92 -5.83 8.79
N THR A 230 -12.16 -5.35 9.77
CA THR A 230 -11.95 -6.09 11.02
C THR A 230 -13.08 -5.85 12.02
N GLN A 231 -13.87 -6.89 12.27
CA GLN A 231 -14.87 -6.90 13.33
C GLN A 231 -14.22 -7.07 14.71
N LYS A 232 -14.86 -6.56 15.76
CA LYS A 232 -14.34 -6.60 17.13
C LYS A 232 -14.04 -8.01 17.62
N GLU A 233 -14.88 -8.96 17.22
CA GLU A 233 -14.78 -10.37 17.59
C GLU A 233 -13.51 -11.01 17.01
N HIS A 234 -13.03 -10.52 15.86
CA HIS A 234 -11.79 -11.01 15.24
C HIS A 234 -10.58 -10.80 16.15
N LEU A 235 -10.57 -9.74 16.97
CA LEU A 235 -9.48 -9.48 17.91
C LEU A 235 -9.35 -10.56 18.99
N GLY A 236 -10.42 -11.31 19.29
CA GLY A 236 -10.34 -12.45 20.19
C GLY A 236 -9.62 -13.67 19.61
N LEU A 237 -9.31 -13.66 18.31
CA LEU A 237 -8.69 -14.77 17.58
C LEU A 237 -7.20 -14.56 17.31
N VAL A 238 -6.67 -13.36 17.57
CA VAL A 238 -5.30 -12.98 17.23
C VAL A 238 -4.45 -12.82 18.49
N ASP A 239 -3.22 -13.34 18.45
CA ASP A 239 -2.33 -13.35 19.60
C ASP A 239 -1.74 -11.96 19.91
N ILE A 240 -1.49 -11.16 18.87
CA ILE A 240 -0.91 -9.83 18.99
C ILE A 240 -2.02 -8.80 18.78
N GLN A 241 -2.23 -7.94 19.76
CA GLN A 241 -3.29 -6.93 19.70
C GLN A 241 -2.78 -5.63 19.05
N PRO A 242 -3.64 -4.86 18.36
CA PRO A 242 -3.33 -3.47 18.02
C PRO A 242 -2.98 -2.67 19.27
N THR A 243 -2.15 -1.63 19.16
CA THR A 243 -1.84 -0.76 20.31
C THR A 243 -3.09 -0.06 20.84
N TYR A 244 -3.98 0.34 19.94
CA TYR A 244 -5.25 0.98 20.25
C TYR A 244 -6.36 0.49 19.31
N THR A 245 -7.59 0.56 19.80
CA THR A 245 -8.80 0.23 19.03
C THR A 245 -9.87 1.28 19.30
N VAL A 246 -10.56 1.73 18.25
CA VAL A 246 -11.69 2.67 18.35
C VAL A 246 -12.80 2.28 17.39
N ASN A 247 -14.03 2.72 17.65
CA ASN A 247 -15.14 2.47 16.72
C ASN A 247 -15.02 3.29 15.44
N GLY A 248 -14.59 4.55 15.59
CA GLY A 248 -14.39 5.51 14.52
C GLY A 248 -13.30 6.52 14.89
N LEU A 249 -12.84 7.29 13.91
CA LEU A 249 -11.75 8.26 14.08
C LEU A 249 -12.14 9.44 15.00
N ASP A 250 -13.42 9.70 15.19
CA ASP A 250 -13.93 10.71 16.12
C ASP A 250 -13.63 10.38 17.58
N GLU A 251 -13.47 9.11 17.94
CA GLU A 251 -13.08 8.65 19.28
C GLU A 251 -11.58 8.85 19.56
N TRP A 252 -10.75 9.07 18.54
CA TRP A 252 -9.32 9.31 18.73
C TRP A 252 -9.05 10.72 19.26
N LYS A 253 -8.82 10.83 20.58
CA LYS A 253 -8.59 12.12 21.28
C LYS A 253 -7.13 12.44 21.56
N ALA A 254 -6.17 11.63 21.11
CA ALA A 254 -4.74 11.80 21.44
C ALA A 254 -4.06 13.01 20.77
N PHE A 255 -4.83 13.89 20.12
CA PHE A 255 -4.38 15.20 19.67
C PHE A 255 -4.25 16.23 20.82
N VAL A 256 -4.91 15.99 21.96
CA VAL A 256 -5.00 16.93 23.10
C VAL A 256 -3.92 16.68 24.14
#